data_AF-A0A4R6Q178-F1
#
_entry.id   AF-A0A4R6Q178-F1
#
_cell.length_a   1.000
_cell.length_b   1.000
_cell.length_c   1.000
_cell.angle_alpha   90.00
_cell.angle_beta   90.00
_cell.angle_gamma   90.00
#
_symmetry.space_group_name_H-M   'P 1'
#
loop_
_entity.id
_entity.type
_entity.pdbx_description
1 polymer ?
#
loop_
_entity_poly.entity_id
_entity_poly.type
_entity_poly.pdbx_seq_one_letter_code
_entity_poly.pdbx_strand_id
1 'polypeptide(L)' 'MLYPSINKIRKKADSRYTLVVLAAKRARDLIDGKPALTDTAVDQPVSIAAHEIAEDLITYSRDESAMDDAHDASAEKTEE' A
#
# COMPACT_ATOMS: atom_id res chain seq x y z
N MET A 1 -3.72 -20.73 -4.82
CA MET A 1 -2.60 -20.04 -4.13
C MET A 1 -2.58 -18.60 -4.64
N LEU A 2 -2.64 -17.61 -3.76
CA LEU A 2 -2.52 -16.20 -4.16
C LEU A 2 -1.06 -15.96 -4.57
N TYR A 3 -0.82 -15.81 -5.87
CA TYR A 3 0.46 -15.39 -6.41
C TYR A 3 0.36 -13.88 -6.69
N PRO A 4 1.37 -13.08 -6.33
CA PRO A 4 2.66 -13.46 -5.73
C PRO A 4 2.57 -13.86 -4.24
N SER A 5 3.56 -14.62 -3.75
CA SER A 5 3.62 -14.99 -2.33
C SER A 5 3.73 -13.73 -1.45
N ILE A 6 2.87 -13.62 -0.44
CA ILE A 6 2.81 -12.50 0.52
C ILE A 6 4.18 -12.10 1.11
N ASN A 7 5.09 -13.07 1.26
CA ASN A 7 6.43 -12.84 1.80
C ASN A 7 7.34 -12.02 0.88
N LYS A 8 7.16 -12.11 -0.45
CA LYS A 8 7.90 -11.27 -1.41
C LYS A 8 7.43 -9.82 -1.33
N ILE A 9 6.11 -9.63 -1.23
CA ILE A 9 5.49 -8.31 -1.20
C ILE A 9 5.70 -7.59 0.15
N ARG A 10 5.80 -8.34 1.25
CA ARG A 10 6.10 -7.79 2.59
C ARG A 10 7.40 -7.01 2.69
N LYS A 11 8.37 -7.26 1.81
CA LYS A 11 9.64 -6.53 1.78
C LYS A 11 9.56 -5.20 1.00
N LYS A 12 8.43 -4.95 0.33
CA LYS A 12 8.20 -3.78 -0.52
C LYS A 12 7.53 -2.61 0.22
N ALA A 13 7.10 -2.83 1.46
CA ALA A 13 6.53 -1.79 2.29
C ALA A 13 6.87 -1.99 3.77
N ASP A 14 6.98 -0.88 4.50
CA ASP A 14 7.39 -0.89 5.91
C ASP A 14 6.36 -1.55 6.82
N SER A 15 5.09 -1.56 6.40
CA SER A 15 3.98 -2.12 7.18
C SER A 15 2.99 -2.86 6.31
N ARG A 16 2.37 -3.90 6.90
CA ARG A 16 1.25 -4.65 6.30
C ARG A 16 0.10 -3.71 5.93
N TYR A 17 -0.18 -2.69 6.74
CA TYR A 17 -1.25 -1.73 6.48
C TYR A 17 -0.94 -0.85 5.29
N THR A 18 0.30 -0.36 5.16
CA THR A 18 0.75 0.40 3.99
C THR A 18 0.60 -0.43 2.72
N LEU A 19 0.95 -1.71 2.77
CA LEU A 19 0.80 -2.59 1.63
C LEU A 19 -0.66 -2.79 1.21
N VAL A 20 -1.56 -3.00 2.17
CA VAL A 20 -3.00 -3.15 1.89
C VAL A 20 -3.59 -1.87 1.29
N VAL A 21 -3.22 -0.70 1.84
CA VAL A 21 -3.68 0.59 1.32
C VAL A 21 -3.12 0.86 -0.08
N LEU A 22 -1.85 0.55 -0.33
CA LEU A 22 -1.21 0.70 -1.64
C LEU A 22 -1.92 -0.16 -2.69
N ALA A 23 -2.10 -1.46 -2.40
CA ALA A 23 -2.80 -2.38 -3.29
C ALA A 23 -4.25 -1.96 -3.55
N ALA A 24 -4.96 -1.48 -2.53
CA ALA A 24 -6.34 -1.00 -2.68
C ALA A 24 -6.44 0.27 -3.53
N LYS A 25 -5.54 1.24 -3.33
CA LYS A 25 -5.47 2.45 -4.16
C LYS A 25 -5.19 2.09 -5.61
N ARG A 26 -4.21 1.20 -5.84
CA ARG A 26 -3.88 0.76 -7.19
C ARG A 26 -4.98 -0.07 -7.85
N ALA A 27 -5.68 -0.91 -7.10
CA ALA A 27 -6.82 -1.63 -7.65
C ALA A 27 -7.94 -0.69 -8.14
N ARG A 28 -8.19 0.43 -7.44
CA ARG A 28 -9.14 1.46 -7.91
C ARG A 28 -8.68 2.12 -9.21
N ASP A 29 -7.40 2.48 -9.27
CA ASP A 29 -6.79 3.04 -10.49
C ASP A 29 -7.02 2.14 -11.73
N LEU A 30 -6.89 0.82 -11.56
CA LEU A 30 -7.15 -0.15 -12.63
C LEU A 30 -8.65 -0.20 -13.00
N ILE A 31 -9.54 -0.10 -12.01
CA ILE A 31 -10.99 -0.03 -12.24
C ILE A 31 -11.38 1.27 -12.96
N ASP A 32 -10.69 2.39 -12.65
CA ASP A 32 -10.86 3.68 -13.30
C ASP A 32 -10.30 3.72 -14.74
N GLY A 33 -9.75 2.60 -15.22
CA GLY A 33 -9.28 2.43 -16.59
C GLY A 33 -7.82 2.81 -16.81
N LYS A 34 -7.02 3.00 -15.76
CA LYS A 34 -5.57 3.18 -15.93
C LYS A 34 -4.95 1.87 -16.44
N PRO A 35 -3.91 1.96 -17.29
CA PRO A 35 -3.27 0.77 -17.84
C PRO A 35 -2.59 -0.04 -16.73
N ALA A 36 -2.69 -1.36 -16.84
CA ALA A 36 -1.86 -2.29 -16.09
C ALA A 36 -0.41 -2.20 -16.59
N LEU A 37 0.54 -2.27 -15.66
CA LEU A 37 1.98 -2.19 -15.92
C LEU A 37 2.63 -3.57 -16.03
N THR A 38 1.92 -4.62 -15.62
CA THR A 38 2.36 -6.01 -15.66
C THR A 38 1.48 -6.80 -16.63
N ASP A 39 2.07 -7.77 -17.31
CA ASP A 39 1.36 -8.68 -18.20
C ASP A 39 1.09 -9.99 -17.46
N THR A 40 -0.09 -10.08 -16.87
CA THR A 40 -0.47 -11.16 -15.97
C THR A 40 -1.80 -11.78 -16.38
N ALA A 41 -1.90 -13.11 -16.28
CA ALA A 41 -3.10 -13.85 -16.68
C ALA A 41 -4.29 -13.68 -15.72
N VAL A 42 -4.20 -12.79 -14.73
CA VAL A 42 -5.27 -12.51 -13.78
C VAL A 42 -5.95 -11.18 -14.08
N ASP A 43 -7.27 -11.22 -14.23
CA ASP A 43 -8.09 -10.03 -14.51
C ASP A 43 -8.54 -9.27 -13.25
N GLN A 44 -8.31 -9.84 -12.06
CA GLN A 44 -8.77 -9.22 -10.81
C GLN A 44 -7.88 -8.01 -10.47
N PRO A 45 -8.43 -6.79 -10.33
CA PRO A 45 -7.64 -5.57 -10.13
C PRO A 45 -6.69 -5.64 -8.93
N VAL A 46 -7.14 -6.27 -7.83
CA VAL A 46 -6.33 -6.46 -6.62
C VAL A 46 -5.16 -7.41 -6.87
N SER A 47 -5.37 -8.44 -7.67
CA SER A 47 -4.31 -9.38 -8.05
C SER A 47 -3.28 -8.71 -8.95
N ILE A 48 -3.72 -7.96 -9.96
CA ILE A 48 -2.84 -7.17 -10.83
C ILE A 48 -2.01 -6.20 -9.99
N ALA A 49 -2.64 -5.43 -9.09
CA ALA A 49 -1.92 -4.53 -8.19
C ALA A 49 -0.88 -5.26 -7.32
N ALA A 50 -1.19 -6.45 -6.82
CA ALA A 50 -0.23 -7.24 -6.05
C ALA A 50 0.97 -7.70 -6.90
N HIS A 51 0.74 -8.04 -8.18
CA HIS A 51 1.79 -8.35 -9.14
C HIS A 51 2.68 -7.14 -9.43
N GLU A 52 2.08 -5.98 -9.72
CA GLU A 52 2.82 -4.74 -9.99
C GLU A 52 3.71 -4.32 -8.81
N ILE A 53 3.21 -4.45 -7.57
CA ILE A 53 4.00 -4.18 -6.36
C ILE A 53 5.12 -5.21 -6.18
N ALA A 54 4.87 -6.49 -6.49
CA ALA A 54 5.89 -7.53 -6.38
C ALA A 54 7.02 -7.39 -7.40
N GLU A 55 6.72 -6.81 -8.56
CA GLU A 55 7.65 -6.53 -9.67
C GLU A 55 8.34 -5.16 -9.55
N ASP A 56 8.14 -4.43 -8.43
CA ASP A 56 8.69 -3.09 -8.21
C ASP A 56 8.22 -2.02 -9.22
N LEU A 57 7.14 -2.29 -9.95
CA LEU A 57 6.57 -1.33 -10.92
C LEU A 57 5.82 -0.20 -10.20
N ILE A 58 5.37 -0.46 -8.96
CA ILE A 58 4.62 0.48 -8.14
C ILE A 58 5.14 0.46 -6.71
N THR A 59 5.33 1.66 -6.16
CA THR A 59 5.75 1.89 -4.78
C THR A 59 4.96 3.05 -4.16
N TYR A 60 5.14 3.29 -2.87
CA TYR A 60 4.60 4.45 -2.16
C TYR A 60 5.72 5.42 -1.82
N SER A 61 5.39 6.70 -1.78
CA SER A 61 6.19 7.73 -1.14
C SER A 61 5.50 8.14 0.16
N ARG A 62 6.29 8.48 1.19
CA ARG A 62 5.80 9.24 2.33
C ARG A 62 6.33 10.64 2.22
N ASP A 63 5.43 11.61 2.24
CA ASP A 63 5.82 12.99 2.52
C ASP A 63 6.09 13.09 4.03
N GLU A 64 7.37 13.26 4.40
CA GLU A 64 7.79 13.41 5.80
C GLU A 64 7.18 14.66 6.47
N SER A 65 6.68 15.62 5.69
CA SER A 65 6.06 16.84 6.18
C SER A 65 4.68 16.68 6.81
N ALA A 66 4.08 15.48 6.77
CA ALA A 66 2.74 15.21 7.30
C ALA A 66 2.73 14.57 8.72
N MET A 67 3.89 14.42 9.37
CA MET A 67 4.02 13.72 10.66
C MET A 67 4.03 14.62 11.90
N ASP A 68 3.91 15.95 11.76
CA ASP A 68 3.96 16.88 12.92
C ASP A 68 2.61 17.10 13.63
N ASP A 69 1.46 16.69 13.06
CA ASP A 69 0.14 17.05 13.60
C ASP A 69 -0.48 16.05 14.60
N ALA A 70 0.25 15.03 15.07
CA ALA A 70 -0.35 13.95 15.87
C ALA A 70 0.33 13.61 17.20
N HIS A 71 1.22 14.46 17.74
CA HIS A 71 1.84 14.19 19.05
C HIS A 71 1.32 15.00 20.25
N ASP A 72 0.35 15.91 20.08
CA ASP A 72 -0.20 16.71 21.19
C ASP A 72 -1.65 16.33 21.56
N ALA A 73 -1.83 15.16 22.20
CA ALA A 73 -3.12 14.80 22.81
C ALA A 73 -3.02 13.81 23.98
N SER A 74 -1.87 13.73 24.67
CA SER A 74 -1.75 12.87 25.87
C SER A 74 -0.75 13.43 26.89
N ALA A 75 -0.99 14.66 27.33
CA ALA A 75 -0.40 15.17 28.56
C ALA A 75 -1.29 16.24 29.20
N GLU A 76 -2.44 15.85 29.75
CA GLU A 76 -2.92 16.54 30.94
C GLU A 76 -3.02 15.54 32.09
N LYS A 77 -2.04 15.69 32.96
CA LYS A 77 -1.69 14.90 34.12
C LYS A 77 -2.68 15.26 35.23
N THR A 78 -3.22 14.24 35.88
CA THR A 78 -3.84 14.33 37.21
C THR A 78 -2.97 15.18 38.14
N GLU A 79 -3.55 16.16 38.83
CA GLU A 79 -3.16 16.56 40.20
C GLU A 79 -4.18 17.58 40.78
N GLU A 80 -4.77 17.17 41.92
CA GLU A 80 -5.52 17.85 43.01
C GLU A 80 -6.70 18.80 42.73
#